data_AF-A0ABD2ATG9-F1
#
_entry.id   AF-A0ABD2ATG9-F1
#
_cell.length_a   1.000
_cell.length_b   1.000
_cell.length_c   1.000
_cell.angle_alpha   90.00
_cell.angle_beta   90.00
_cell.angle_gamma   90.00
#
_symmetry.space_group_name_H-M   'P 1'
#
loop_
_entity.id
_entity.type
_entity.pdbx_description
1 polymer ?
#
loop_
_entity_poly.entity_id
_entity_poly.type
_entity_poly.pdbx_seq_one_letter_code
_entity_poly.pdbx_strand_id
1 'polypeptide(L)'
;MAKSMKSKPVRIPPFRPLDVPLWFEEVEREFLSKGITSDSNKFGYVVTYLYPICLPLFQNIMINPPIIGKYEKVKNNLIMYYRLLNDEYVLRQIYRRYHKTIRENEDYISQNVLGHKSGRSKSCFLNDE
;
A
#
# COMPACT_ATOMS: atom_id res chain seq x y z
N MET A 1 -32.71 -26.46 -28.87
CA MET A 1 -32.55 -25.24 -28.05
C MET A 1 -31.24 -25.35 -27.28
N ALA A 2 -30.20 -24.62 -27.67
CA ALA A 2 -28.96 -24.57 -26.89
C ALA A 2 -29.25 -23.85 -25.56
N LYS A 3 -29.01 -24.51 -24.42
CA LYS A 3 -29.08 -23.86 -23.11
C LYS A 3 -28.04 -22.74 -23.09
N SER A 4 -28.49 -21.49 -23.06
CA SER A 4 -27.64 -20.35 -22.75
C SER A 4 -27.10 -20.53 -21.32
N MET A 5 -25.87 -21.01 -21.20
CA MET A 5 -25.17 -21.12 -19.93
C MET A 5 -24.92 -19.70 -19.42
N LYS A 6 -25.76 -19.25 -18.48
CA LYS A 6 -25.49 -18.03 -17.72
C LYS A 6 -24.12 -18.17 -17.06
N SER A 7 -23.16 -17.35 -17.49
CA SER A 7 -21.84 -17.30 -16.90
C SER A 7 -21.97 -16.88 -15.44
N LYS A 8 -21.52 -17.75 -14.51
CA LYS A 8 -21.45 -17.38 -13.09
C LYS A 8 -20.41 -16.26 -12.94
N PRO A 9 -20.66 -15.24 -12.09
CA PRO A 9 -19.68 -14.18 -11.85
C PRO A 9 -18.37 -14.77 -11.30
N VAL A 10 -17.27 -14.04 -11.50
CA VAL A 10 -15.97 -14.35 -10.88
C VAL A 10 -16.13 -14.29 -9.37
N ARG A 11 -15.77 -15.37 -8.68
CA ARG A 11 -15.78 -15.40 -7.22
C ARG A 11 -14.36 -15.26 -6.67
N ILE A 12 -14.06 -14.10 -6.10
CA ILE A 12 -12.79 -13.88 -5.40
C ILE A 12 -12.92 -14.42 -3.97
N PRO A 13 -12.01 -15.31 -3.50
CA PRO A 13 -12.02 -15.83 -2.14
C PRO A 13 -11.68 -14.73 -1.11
N PRO A 14 -12.09 -14.90 0.17
CA PRO A 14 -11.68 -14.02 1.26
C PRO A 14 -10.17 -13.80 1.29
N PHE A 15 -9.75 -12.55 1.48
CA PHE A 15 -8.33 -12.21 1.52
C PHE A 15 -7.61 -12.90 2.69
N ARG A 16 -6.41 -13.45 2.44
CA ARG A 16 -5.58 -14.13 3.45
C ARG A 16 -4.21 -13.44 3.61
N PRO A 17 -4.06 -12.51 4.56
CA PRO A 17 -2.80 -11.81 4.86
C PRO A 17 -1.61 -12.73 5.19
N LEU A 18 -1.88 -13.87 5.83
CA LEU A 18 -0.85 -14.83 6.26
C LEU A 18 -0.33 -15.69 5.10
N ASP A 19 -1.11 -15.81 4.02
CA ASP A 19 -0.76 -16.63 2.86
C ASP A 19 -1.27 -15.99 1.56
N VAL A 20 -0.71 -14.81 1.28
CA VAL A 20 -0.98 -14.05 0.06
C VAL A 20 -0.63 -14.83 -1.21
N PRO A 21 0.51 -15.56 -1.28
CA PRO A 21 0.81 -16.39 -2.45
C PRO A 21 -0.30 -17.40 -2.75
N LEU A 22 -0.74 -18.18 -1.76
CA LEU A 22 -1.81 -19.17 -1.97
C LEU A 22 -3.15 -18.52 -2.32
N TRP A 23 -3.45 -17.34 -1.76
CA TRP A 23 -4.63 -16.56 -2.15
C TRP A 23 -4.60 -16.19 -3.63
N PHE A 24 -3.46 -15.76 -4.17
CA PHE A 24 -3.34 -15.49 -5.61
C PHE A 24 -3.51 -16.75 -6.46
N GLU A 25 -2.97 -17.89 -6.04
CA GLU A 25 -3.17 -19.17 -6.74
C GLU A 25 -4.67 -19.53 -6.83
N GLU A 26 -5.44 -19.31 -5.78
CA GLU A 26 -6.90 -19.52 -5.79
C GLU A 26 -7.63 -18.56 -6.73
N VAL A 27 -7.26 -17.27 -6.70
CA VAL A 27 -7.81 -16.24 -7.59
C VAL A 27 -7.51 -16.55 -9.05
N GLU A 28 -6.28 -16.97 -9.35
CA GLU A 28 -5.86 -17.32 -10.71
C GLU A 28 -6.57 -18.56 -11.23
N ARG A 29 -6.79 -19.58 -10.39
CA ARG A 29 -7.64 -20.72 -10.74
C ARG A 29 -9.07 -20.29 -11.10
N GLU A 30 -9.66 -19.36 -10.35
CA GLU A 30 -10.97 -18.82 -10.69
C GLU A 30 -10.93 -18.11 -12.05
N PHE A 31 -9.93 -17.27 -12.31
CA PHE A 31 -9.76 -16.60 -13.60
C PHE A 31 -9.63 -17.59 -14.76
N LEU A 32 -8.82 -18.63 -14.60
CA LEU A 32 -8.66 -19.69 -15.60
C LEU A 32 -9.99 -20.41 -15.87
N SER A 33 -10.76 -20.73 -14.82
CA SER A 33 -12.08 -21.36 -14.94
C SER A 33 -13.09 -20.53 -15.73
N LYS A 34 -12.88 -19.21 -15.81
CA LYS A 34 -13.73 -18.23 -16.50
C LYS A 34 -13.15 -17.78 -17.84
N GLY A 35 -11.99 -18.30 -18.25
CA GLY A 35 -11.30 -17.87 -19.46
C GLY A 35 -10.74 -16.45 -19.38
N ILE A 36 -10.50 -15.91 -18.18
CA ILE A 36 -9.95 -14.57 -17.98
C ILE A 36 -8.43 -14.64 -18.07
N THR A 37 -7.89 -14.24 -19.22
CA THR A 37 -6.44 -14.25 -19.49
C THR A 37 -5.82 -12.86 -19.56
N SER A 38 -6.60 -11.85 -19.94
CA SER A 38 -6.15 -10.46 -20.08
C SER A 38 -5.67 -9.87 -18.75
N ASP A 39 -4.43 -9.37 -18.75
CA ASP A 39 -3.78 -8.64 -17.65
C ASP A 39 -4.67 -7.50 -17.12
N SER A 40 -5.29 -6.72 -18.02
CA SER A 40 -6.22 -5.64 -17.65
C SER A 40 -7.44 -6.14 -16.88
N ASN A 41 -8.03 -7.27 -17.30
CA ASN A 41 -9.21 -7.82 -16.64
C ASN A 41 -8.85 -8.37 -15.27
N LYS A 42 -7.77 -9.16 -15.17
CA LYS A 42 -7.27 -9.70 -13.90
C LYS A 42 -6.97 -8.57 -12.90
N PHE A 43 -6.31 -7.51 -13.37
CA PHE A 43 -6.04 -6.31 -12.58
C PHE A 43 -7.33 -5.64 -12.10
N GLY A 44 -8.31 -5.41 -12.98
CA GLY A 44 -9.58 -4.79 -12.60
C GLY A 44 -10.32 -5.57 -11.50
N TYR A 45 -10.38 -6.89 -11.60
CA TYR A 45 -10.99 -7.76 -10.58
C TYR A 45 -10.28 -7.66 -9.23
N VAL A 46 -8.94 -7.81 -9.23
CA VAL A 46 -8.15 -7.79 -7.99
C VAL A 46 -8.16 -6.41 -7.33
N VAL A 47 -7.99 -5.35 -8.11
CA VAL A 47 -7.96 -3.97 -7.60
C VAL A 47 -9.30 -3.60 -6.98
N THR A 48 -10.42 -3.91 -7.64
CA THR A 48 -11.76 -3.62 -7.10
C THR A 48 -11.99 -4.33 -5.77
N TYR A 49 -11.49 -5.56 -5.63
CA TYR A 49 -11.60 -6.33 -4.40
C TYR A 49 -10.67 -5.82 -3.29
N LEU A 50 -9.44 -5.44 -3.62
CA LEU A 50 -8.44 -5.00 -2.65
C LEU A 50 -8.57 -3.53 -2.25
N TYR A 51 -9.24 -2.69 -3.05
CA TYR A 51 -9.42 -1.26 -2.77
C TYR A 51 -9.91 -0.98 -1.35
N PRO A 52 -11.00 -1.62 -0.84
CA PRO A 52 -11.45 -1.40 0.54
C PRO A 52 -10.53 -2.00 1.63
N ILE A 53 -9.62 -2.91 1.28
CA ILE A 53 -8.82 -3.69 2.24
C ILE A 53 -7.41 -3.09 2.40
N CYS A 54 -6.83 -2.61 1.30
CA CYS A 54 -5.38 -2.36 1.20
C CYS A 54 -5.04 -1.05 0.45
N LEU A 55 -5.91 -0.03 0.55
CA LEU A 55 -5.79 1.24 -0.18
C LEU A 55 -4.39 1.89 -0.16
N PRO A 56 -3.69 2.00 0.99
CA PRO A 56 -2.40 2.71 1.05
C PRO A 56 -1.28 2.03 0.27
N LEU A 57 -1.41 0.73 -0.01
CA LEU A 57 -0.33 -0.11 -0.55
C LEU A 57 -0.27 -0.09 -2.07
N PHE A 58 -1.40 0.19 -2.71
CA PHE A 58 -1.54 0.13 -4.16
C PHE A 58 -1.92 1.47 -4.77
N GLN A 59 -2.06 2.51 -3.96
CA GLN A 59 -2.46 3.85 -4.42
C GLN A 59 -1.61 4.31 -5.61
N ASN A 60 -0.28 4.15 -5.55
CA ASN A 60 0.61 4.53 -6.66
C ASN A 60 0.38 3.72 -7.93
N ILE A 61 0.07 2.42 -7.81
CA ILE A 61 -0.21 1.54 -8.96
C ILE A 61 -1.62 1.80 -9.53
N MET A 62 -2.57 2.21 -8.67
CA MET A 62 -3.92 2.56 -9.08
C MET A 62 -3.97 3.92 -9.78
N ILE A 63 -3.22 4.90 -9.29
CA ILE A 63 -3.13 6.25 -9.88
C ILE A 63 -2.37 6.20 -11.20
N ASN A 64 -1.25 5.48 -11.24
CA ASN A 64 -0.40 5.36 -12.43
C ASN A 64 -0.11 3.88 -12.73
N PRO A 65 -1.10 3.13 -13.28
CA PRO A 65 -0.89 1.73 -13.61
C PRO A 65 0.13 1.60 -14.76
N PRO A 66 1.07 0.64 -14.67
CA PRO A 66 1.97 0.37 -15.77
C PRO A 66 1.19 -0.13 -17.00
N ILE A 67 1.71 0.17 -18.19
CA ILE A 67 1.06 -0.17 -19.48
C ILE A 67 0.90 -1.69 -19.64
N ILE A 68 1.90 -2.46 -19.17
CA ILE A 68 1.95 -3.92 -19.26
C ILE A 68 2.29 -4.49 -17.87
N GLY A 69 1.70 -5.62 -17.53
CA GLY A 69 2.03 -6.37 -16.32
C GLY A 69 1.50 -5.70 -15.05
N LYS A 70 0.39 -4.97 -15.15
CA LYS A 70 -0.26 -4.31 -14.01
C LYS A 70 -0.74 -5.33 -12.98
N TYR A 71 -1.25 -6.48 -13.43
CA TYR A 71 -1.63 -7.57 -12.53
C TYR A 71 -0.42 -8.10 -11.76
N GLU A 72 0.64 -8.46 -12.47
CA GLU A 72 1.87 -8.99 -11.88
C GLU A 72 2.52 -7.98 -10.93
N LYS A 73 2.46 -6.70 -11.26
CA LYS A 73 2.98 -5.64 -10.39
C LYS A 73 2.23 -5.58 -9.06
N VAL A 74 0.90 -5.66 -9.08
CA VAL A 74 0.07 -5.72 -7.87
C VAL A 74 0.35 -7.00 -7.08
N LYS A 75 0.39 -8.16 -7.76
CA LYS A 75 0.68 -9.47 -7.15
C LYS A 75 2.00 -9.44 -6.38
N ASN A 76 3.07 -9.06 -7.06
CA ASN A 76 4.40 -8.99 -6.47
C ASN A 76 4.48 -7.99 -5.30
N ASN A 77 3.89 -6.81 -5.46
CA ASN A 77 3.89 -5.82 -4.38
C ASN A 77 3.12 -6.31 -3.14
N LEU A 78 1.96 -6.94 -3.32
CA LEU A 78 1.16 -7.47 -2.21
C LEU A 78 1.87 -8.62 -1.50
N ILE A 79 2.46 -9.55 -2.26
CA ILE A 79 3.25 -10.67 -1.71
C ILE A 79 4.46 -10.12 -0.93
N MET A 80 5.24 -9.22 -1.52
CA MET A 80 6.39 -8.62 -0.86
C MET A 80 5.96 -7.88 0.40
N TYR A 81 4.93 -7.03 0.33
CA TYR A 81 4.49 -6.27 1.48
C TYR A 81 4.09 -7.15 2.67
N TYR A 82 3.21 -8.14 2.46
CA TYR A 82 2.77 -9.02 3.55
C TYR A 82 3.88 -9.95 4.03
N ARG A 83 4.80 -10.36 3.15
CA ARG A 83 6.02 -11.07 3.57
C ARG A 83 6.87 -10.21 4.51
N LEU A 84 7.09 -8.94 4.18
CA LEU A 84 7.89 -8.01 4.99
C LEU A 84 7.18 -7.65 6.31
N LEU A 85 5.84 -7.60 6.32
CA LEU A 85 5.07 -7.40 7.54
C LEU A 85 5.17 -8.59 8.51
N ASN A 86 5.17 -9.81 7.98
CA ASN A 86 5.24 -11.02 8.79
C ASN A 86 6.69 -11.34 9.25
N ASP A 87 7.68 -10.58 8.77
CA ASP A 87 9.09 -10.68 9.18
C ASP A 87 9.39 -9.64 10.28
N GLU A 88 9.49 -10.09 11.53
CA GLU A 88 9.76 -9.26 12.72
C GLU A 88 10.97 -8.32 12.56
N TYR A 89 12.06 -8.82 11.98
CA TYR A 89 13.28 -8.04 11.82
C TYR A 89 13.07 -6.92 10.81
N VAL A 90 12.50 -7.28 9.66
CA VAL A 90 12.20 -6.32 8.60
C VAL A 90 11.17 -5.30 9.08
N LEU A 91 10.11 -5.74 9.76
CA LEU A 91 9.09 -4.89 10.35
C LEU A 91 9.73 -3.83 11.26
N ARG A 92 10.62 -4.24 12.15
CA ARG A 92 11.40 -3.32 13.00
C ARG A 92 12.22 -2.31 12.19
N GLN A 93 12.84 -2.72 11.08
CA GLN A 93 13.61 -1.81 10.21
C GLN A 93 12.70 -0.84 9.44
N ILE A 94 11.55 -1.30 8.93
CA ILE A 94 10.55 -0.47 8.26
C ILE A 94 10.04 0.59 9.23
N TYR A 95 9.65 0.20 10.44
CA TYR A 95 9.22 1.15 11.48
C TYR A 95 10.32 2.17 11.80
N ARG A 96 11.56 1.73 12.01
CA ARG A 96 12.69 2.65 12.24
C ARG A 96 12.85 3.66 11.10
N ARG A 97 12.80 3.20 9.85
CA ARG A 97 12.98 4.06 8.68
C ARG A 97 11.82 5.05 8.54
N TYR A 98 10.58 4.59 8.70
CA TYR A 98 9.39 5.44 8.65
C TYR A 98 9.40 6.53 9.74
N HIS A 99 9.72 6.15 10.99
CA HIS A 99 9.84 7.10 12.10
C HIS A 99 11.01 8.08 11.94
N LYS A 100 12.11 7.67 11.28
CA LYS A 100 13.19 8.58 10.92
C LYS A 100 12.71 9.64 9.93
N THR A 101 12.01 9.24 8.87
CA THR A 101 11.48 10.19 7.88
C THR A 101 10.47 11.16 8.47
N ILE A 102 9.61 10.69 9.39
CA ILE A 102 8.66 11.57 10.09
C ILE A 102 9.41 12.61 10.91
N ARG A 103 10.40 12.19 11.71
CA ARG A 103 11.20 13.11 12.52
C ARG A 103 11.91 14.15 11.65
N GLU A 104 12.52 13.73 10.55
CA GLU A 104 13.18 14.63 9.60
C GLU A 104 12.19 15.63 8.96
N ASN A 105 10.97 15.19 8.65
CA ASN A 105 9.90 16.07 8.15
C ASN A 105 9.37 17.04 9.23
N GLU A 106 9.23 16.60 10.48
CA GLU A 106 8.83 17.46 11.61
C GLU A 106 9.91 18.51 11.92
N ASP A 107 11.18 18.13 11.85
CA ASP A 107 12.32 19.04 12.00
C ASP A 107 12.32 20.09 10.87
N TYR A 108 12.09 19.66 9.63
CA TYR A 108 11.95 20.55 8.47
C TYR A 108 10.80 21.56 8.64
N ILE A 109 9.62 21.09 9.08
CA ILE A 109 8.45 21.95 9.31
C ILE A 109 8.72 22.93 10.47
N SER A 110 9.36 22.46 11.55
CA SER A 110 9.69 23.29 12.70
C SER A 110 10.67 24.40 12.35
N GLN A 111 11.67 24.11 11.50
CA GLN A 111 12.67 25.08 11.07
C GLN A 111 12.14 26.06 10.02
N ASN A 112 11.30 25.61 9.09
CA ASN A 112 10.94 26.39 7.90
C ASN A 112 9.50 26.95 7.88
N VAL A 113 8.58 26.41 8.69
CA VAL A 113 7.17 26.86 8.74
C VAL A 113 6.85 27.55 10.06
N LEU A 114 7.42 27.08 11.18
CA LEU A 114 7.21 27.69 12.51
C LEU A 114 8.29 28.73 12.88
N GLY A 115 9.26 28.97 12.00
CA GLY A 115 10.41 29.86 12.18
C GLY A 115 10.16 31.35 11.88
N HIS A 116 9.12 31.95 12.46
CA HIS A 116 9.11 33.39 12.75
C HIS A 116 8.62 33.62 14.19
N LYS A 117 9.47 33.28 15.16
CA LYS A 117 9.48 34.00 16.44
C LYS A 117 10.82 34.69 16.57
N SER A 118 10.85 35.97 16.22
CA SER A 118 11.89 36.89 16.62
C SER A 118 11.92 36.93 18.15
N GLY A 119 13.00 36.41 18.72
CA GLY A 119 13.26 36.42 20.15
C GLY A 119 14.57 37.16 20.45
N ARG A 120 14.70 38.39 19.95
CA ARG A 120 15.67 39.34 20.51
C ARG A 120 14.93 40.15 21.56
N SER A 121 15.03 39.75 22.82
CA SER A 121 14.79 40.66 23.95
C SER A 121 15.83 40.41 25.02
N LYS A 122 16.79 41.34 25.08
CA LYS A 122 17.56 41.63 26.26
C LYS A 122 16.59 42.16 27.32
N SER A 123 16.59 41.61 28.53
CA SER A 123 16.23 42.41 29.71
C SER A 123 16.82 41.80 31.00
N CYS A 124 17.63 42.63 31.64
CA CYS A 124 17.75 42.81 33.09
C CYS A 124 18.16 41.59 33.93
N PHE A 125 19.47 41.46 34.17
CA PHE A 125 19.94 41.09 35.51
C PHE A 125 20.13 42.40 36.29
N LEU A 126 19.24 42.63 37.26
CA LEU A 126 19.48 43.54 38.37
C LEU A 126 20.52 42.87 39.28
N ASN A 127 21.62 43.54 39.56
CA ASN A 127 22.41 43.29 40.76
C ASN A 127 22.38 44.59 41.55
N ASP A 128 21.53 44.62 42.57
CA ASP A 128 21.69 45.48 43.73
C ASP A 128 22.46 44.66 44.78
N GLU A 129 23.72 45.06 45.03
CA GLU A 129 24.44 45.12 46.33
C GLU A 129 25.93 45.42 46.10
#